data_AF-H3HCV7-F1
#
_entry.id   AF-H3HCV7-F1
#
_cell.length_a   1.000
_cell.length_b   1.000
_cell.length_c   1.000
_cell.angle_alpha   90.00
_cell.angle_beta   90.00
_cell.angle_gamma   90.00
#
_symmetry.space_group_name_H-M   'P 1'
#
loop_
_entity.id
_entity.type
_entity.pdbx_description
1 polymer ?
#
loop_
_entity_poly.entity_id
_entity_poly.type
_entity_poly.pdbx_seq_one_letter_code
_entity_poly.pdbx_strand_id
1 'polypeptide(L)'
;MDFRRVFAHPASIFFQRGIANLQTKEMASLSTEPAPGCSFLVSVFEIPEDLLPDFYEREEEFQIIRARFHELDGRVGAEALMCTRWSDEEYIAKRGQDTFDIKYKAYGLDTIWGWDAQSGILPCRVYLRHCLLAVKKLGEEVYDDFVATTYLGDRTTTIKEYIEANPSIMLERPPPHLVDRYSG
;
A
#
# COMPACT_ATOMS: atom_id res chain seq x y z
N MET A 1 -3.24 19.06 -3.46
CA MET A 1 -2.28 18.44 -2.53
C MET A 1 -1.59 17.36 -3.30
N ASP A 2 -0.28 17.29 -3.16
CA ASP A 2 0.56 16.30 -3.83
C ASP A 2 0.78 15.12 -2.89
N PHE A 3 1.07 13.95 -3.44
CA PHE A 3 1.12 12.69 -2.69
C PHE A 3 2.31 11.86 -3.12
N ARG A 4 2.71 10.93 -2.24
CA ARG A 4 3.65 9.86 -2.56
C ARG A 4 3.10 8.51 -2.13
N ARG A 5 3.63 7.43 -2.73
CA ARG A 5 3.37 6.06 -2.30
C ARG A 5 4.41 5.61 -1.28
N VAL A 6 3.96 5.01 -0.17
CA VAL A 6 4.86 4.52 0.90
C VAL A 6 4.44 3.13 1.39
N PHE A 7 5.42 2.27 1.65
CA PHE A 7 5.23 1.04 2.40
C PHE A 7 5.43 1.30 3.89
N ALA A 8 4.39 1.79 4.59
CA ALA A 8 4.53 2.26 5.98
C ALA A 8 3.37 1.90 6.92
N HIS A 9 2.57 0.88 6.62
CA HIS A 9 1.56 0.39 7.57
C HIS A 9 1.37 -1.12 7.42
N PRO A 10 1.17 -1.88 8.51
CA PRO A 10 0.79 -3.27 8.43
C PRO A 10 -0.66 -3.40 7.96
N ALA A 11 -0.91 -4.30 7.01
CA ALA A 11 -2.28 -4.70 6.67
C ALA A 11 -2.66 -5.95 7.45
N SER A 12 -3.77 -5.90 8.19
CA SER A 12 -4.23 -7.02 9.03
C SER A 12 -4.39 -8.32 8.24
N ILE A 13 -4.81 -8.20 6.98
CA ILE A 13 -4.99 -9.32 6.07
C ILE A 13 -3.68 -10.09 5.77
N PHE A 14 -2.51 -9.45 5.88
CA PHE A 14 -1.22 -10.14 5.67
C PHE A 14 -0.90 -11.13 6.79
N PHE A 15 -1.36 -10.84 8.01
CA PHE A 15 -1.21 -11.73 9.16
C PHE A 15 -2.19 -12.89 9.08
N GLN A 16 -3.45 -12.61 8.74
CA GLN A 16 -4.48 -13.64 8.50
C GLN A 16 -4.05 -14.64 7.41
N ARG A 17 -3.32 -14.15 6.39
CA ARG A 17 -2.81 -14.95 5.27
C ARG A 17 -1.45 -15.60 5.52
N GLY A 18 -0.81 -15.32 6.65
CA GLY A 18 0.51 -15.87 6.99
C GLY A 18 1.63 -15.40 6.06
N ILE A 19 1.56 -14.18 5.54
CA ILE A 19 2.60 -13.58 4.66
C ILE A 19 3.34 -12.39 5.30
N ALA A 20 2.90 -11.92 6.45
CA ALA A 20 3.60 -10.91 7.24
C ALA A 20 4.69 -11.55 8.11
N ASN A 21 5.82 -10.87 8.29
CA ASN A 21 6.86 -11.26 9.24
C ASN A 21 7.06 -10.17 10.30
N LEU A 22 6.54 -10.43 11.51
CA LEU A 22 6.63 -9.49 12.63
C LEU A 22 8.07 -9.34 13.16
N GLN A 23 8.88 -10.41 13.10
CA GLN A 23 10.25 -10.40 13.62
C GLN A 23 11.17 -9.53 12.77
N THR A 24 11.04 -9.59 11.44
CA THR A 24 11.83 -8.77 10.51
C THR A 24 11.15 -7.45 10.14
N LYS A 25 9.89 -7.25 10.60
CA LYS A 25 9.01 -6.13 10.23
C LYS A 25 8.68 -6.06 8.73
N GLU A 26 8.86 -7.15 7.98
CA GLU A 26 8.45 -7.28 6.57
C GLU A 26 6.94 -7.54 6.51
N MET A 27 6.17 -6.48 6.73
CA MET A 27 4.71 -6.54 6.90
C MET A 27 3.98 -5.32 6.35
N ALA A 28 4.69 -4.33 5.81
CA ALA A 28 4.05 -3.14 5.26
C ALA A 28 3.27 -3.46 3.99
N SER A 29 2.06 -2.92 3.93
CA SER A 29 1.27 -2.69 2.73
C SER A 29 1.54 -1.26 2.20
N LEU A 30 0.94 -0.95 1.06
CA LEU A 30 1.17 0.27 0.30
C LEU A 30 0.02 1.25 0.51
N SER A 31 0.33 2.49 0.85
CA SER A 31 -0.63 3.59 1.00
C SER A 31 -0.11 4.86 0.34
N THR A 32 -0.97 5.87 0.20
CA THR A 32 -0.52 7.23 -0.07
C THR A 32 -0.44 8.08 1.19
N GLU A 33 0.39 9.12 1.18
CA GLU A 33 0.36 10.20 2.17
C GLU A 33 0.69 11.55 1.51
N PRO A 34 0.25 12.68 2.10
CA PRO A 34 0.59 14.00 1.59
C PRO A 34 2.10 14.21 1.50
N ALA A 35 2.57 14.68 0.35
CA ALA A 35 3.97 14.97 0.08
C ALA A 35 4.07 16.06 -1.00
N PRO A 36 4.20 17.35 -0.61
CA PRO A 36 4.33 18.47 -1.54
C PRO A 36 5.45 18.26 -2.57
N GLY A 37 5.16 18.50 -3.85
CA GLY A 37 6.12 18.35 -4.94
C GLY A 37 6.33 16.91 -5.43
N CYS A 38 5.61 15.93 -4.88
CA CYS A 38 5.66 14.55 -5.36
C CYS A 38 4.52 14.25 -6.36
N SER A 39 4.83 13.42 -7.35
CA SER A 39 3.85 12.85 -8.28
C SER A 39 4.26 11.42 -8.63
N PHE A 40 3.30 10.63 -9.07
CA PHE A 40 3.51 9.25 -9.48
C PHE A 40 2.40 8.79 -10.42
N LEU A 41 2.68 7.79 -11.26
CA LEU A 41 1.69 7.20 -12.16
C LEU A 41 0.71 6.30 -11.40
N VAL A 42 -0.55 6.39 -11.82
CA VAL A 42 -1.67 5.62 -11.28
C VAL A 42 -2.50 5.00 -12.40
N SER A 43 -3.21 3.93 -12.08
CA SER A 43 -4.33 3.46 -12.89
C SER A 43 -5.63 3.98 -12.30
N VAL A 44 -6.49 4.55 -13.13
CA VAL A 44 -7.82 5.01 -12.75
C VAL A 44 -8.83 4.00 -13.26
N PHE A 45 -9.74 3.56 -12.39
CA PHE A 45 -10.76 2.57 -12.71
C PHE A 45 -12.15 3.21 -12.58
N GLU A 46 -13.01 2.93 -13.55
CA GLU A 46 -14.44 3.21 -13.43
C GLU A 46 -15.11 2.02 -12.77
N ILE A 47 -15.85 2.28 -11.69
CA ILE A 47 -16.66 1.28 -11.00
C ILE A 47 -18.11 1.73 -10.94
N PRO A 48 -19.08 0.82 -11.11
CA PRO A 48 -20.49 1.10 -10.85
C PRO A 48 -20.70 1.64 -9.43
N GLU A 49 -21.57 2.66 -9.28
CA GLU A 49 -21.83 3.31 -7.98
C GLU A 49 -22.43 2.35 -6.95
N ASP A 50 -23.20 1.35 -7.40
CA ASP A 50 -23.78 0.31 -6.55
C ASP A 50 -22.75 -0.63 -5.92
N LEU A 51 -21.51 -0.67 -6.46
CA LEU A 51 -20.38 -1.40 -5.88
C LEU A 51 -19.51 -0.55 -4.93
N LEU A 52 -19.84 0.73 -4.72
CA LEU A 52 -19.11 1.57 -3.77
C LEU A 52 -19.13 1.04 -2.32
N PRO A 53 -20.24 0.48 -1.80
CA PRO A 53 -20.24 -0.11 -0.46
C PRO A 53 -19.16 -1.20 -0.29
N ASP A 54 -19.06 -2.11 -1.27
CA ASP A 54 -18.09 -3.21 -1.27
C ASP A 54 -16.64 -2.68 -1.35
N PHE A 55 -16.43 -1.60 -2.11
CA PHE A 55 -15.15 -0.89 -2.13
C PHE A 55 -14.78 -0.35 -0.74
N TYR A 56 -15.70 0.33 -0.05
CA TYR A 56 -15.44 0.88 1.28
C TYR A 56 -15.25 -0.18 2.38
N GLU A 57 -15.86 -1.35 2.23
CA GLU A 57 -15.66 -2.49 3.11
C GLU A 57 -14.31 -3.16 2.87
N ARG A 58 -13.91 -3.30 1.59
CA ARG A 58 -12.61 -3.88 1.23
C ARG A 58 -11.44 -3.00 1.64
N GLU A 59 -11.55 -1.70 1.40
CA GLU A 59 -10.49 -0.71 1.68
C GLU A 59 -10.63 -0.12 3.09
N GLU A 60 -11.21 -0.87 4.03
CA GLU A 60 -11.66 -0.32 5.32
C GLU A 60 -10.53 0.28 6.17
N GLU A 61 -9.31 -0.21 5.96
CA GLU A 61 -8.09 0.25 6.63
C GLU A 61 -7.68 1.65 6.16
N PHE A 62 -8.11 2.11 4.98
CA PHE A 62 -7.69 3.38 4.39
C PHE A 62 -8.67 4.53 4.60
N GLN A 63 -8.14 5.74 4.63
CA GLN A 63 -8.94 6.95 4.55
C GLN A 63 -9.20 7.17 3.06
N ILE A 64 -10.46 7.18 2.65
CA ILE A 64 -10.79 7.43 1.26
C ILE A 64 -10.99 8.92 1.05
N ILE A 65 -10.16 9.51 0.20
CA ILE A 65 -10.25 10.90 -0.19
C ILE A 65 -10.57 11.06 -1.66
N ARG A 66 -11.08 12.24 -2.01
CA ARG A 66 -11.25 12.69 -3.38
C ARG A 66 -9.97 13.38 -3.85
N ALA A 67 -9.38 12.88 -4.93
CA ALA A 67 -8.16 13.43 -5.52
C ALA A 67 -8.33 13.63 -7.02
N ARG A 68 -7.74 14.69 -7.57
CA ARG A 68 -7.72 14.95 -9.00
C ARG A 68 -6.44 14.39 -9.60
N PHE A 69 -6.55 13.74 -10.76
CA PHE A 69 -5.41 13.25 -11.52
C PHE A 69 -5.19 14.06 -12.79
N HIS A 70 -4.07 13.83 -13.45
CA HIS A 70 -3.78 14.34 -14.79
C HIS A 70 -3.62 13.16 -15.73
N GLU A 71 -4.16 13.32 -16.94
CA GLU A 71 -3.93 12.40 -18.05
C GLU A 71 -2.46 12.44 -18.48
N LEU A 72 -1.99 11.38 -19.15
CA LEU A 72 -0.60 11.31 -19.64
C LEU A 72 -0.27 12.40 -20.67
N ASP A 73 -1.28 12.93 -21.36
CA ASP A 73 -1.14 14.06 -22.29
C ASP A 73 -1.14 15.44 -21.59
N GLY A 74 -1.20 15.47 -20.26
CA GLY A 74 -1.19 16.67 -19.44
C GLY A 74 -2.57 17.30 -19.21
N ARG A 75 -3.64 16.77 -19.82
CA ARG A 75 -5.00 17.24 -19.52
C ARG A 75 -5.36 16.96 -18.07
N VAL A 76 -6.18 17.85 -17.52
CA VAL A 76 -6.73 17.68 -16.18
C VAL A 76 -7.80 16.58 -16.23
N GLY A 77 -7.59 15.53 -15.45
CA GLY A 77 -8.53 14.42 -15.30
C GLY A 77 -9.69 14.74 -14.36
N ALA A 78 -10.60 13.77 -14.22
CA ALA A 78 -11.70 13.85 -13.27
C ALA A 78 -11.22 13.73 -11.81
N GLU A 79 -12.17 13.87 -10.88
CA GLU A 79 -11.93 13.53 -9.48
C GLU A 79 -12.17 12.03 -9.27
N ALA A 80 -11.26 11.37 -8.56
CA ALA A 80 -11.30 9.95 -8.27
C ALA A 80 -11.16 9.69 -6.76
N LEU A 81 -11.56 8.49 -6.32
CA LEU A 81 -11.35 8.03 -4.97
C LEU A 81 -9.95 7.45 -4.82
N MET A 82 -9.24 7.84 -3.76
CA MET A 82 -7.88 7.38 -3.47
C MET A 82 -7.74 6.95 -2.02
N CYS A 83 -7.05 5.83 -1.80
CA CYS A 83 -6.71 5.28 -0.49
C CYS A 83 -5.48 5.98 0.11
N THR A 84 -5.69 6.79 1.15
CA THR A 84 -4.61 7.45 1.90
C THR A 84 -4.56 6.94 3.35
N ARG A 85 -3.45 7.23 4.03
CA ARG A 85 -3.28 6.90 5.45
C ARG A 85 -4.31 7.60 6.35
N TRP A 86 -4.69 6.96 7.45
CA TRP A 86 -5.33 7.60 8.61
C TRP A 86 -4.28 7.99 9.67
N SER A 87 -4.75 8.44 10.84
CA SER A 87 -4.17 8.10 12.15
C SER A 87 -4.90 6.91 12.81
N ASP A 88 -4.28 6.30 13.83
CA ASP A 88 -4.93 5.23 14.60
C ASP A 88 -6.16 5.71 15.35
N GLU A 89 -6.12 6.94 15.88
CA GLU A 89 -7.23 7.55 16.60
C GLU A 89 -8.45 7.73 15.68
N GLU A 90 -8.23 8.20 14.45
CA GLU A 90 -9.30 8.37 13.48
C GLU A 90 -9.85 7.01 13.00
N TYR A 91 -8.98 6.02 12.79
CA TYR A 91 -9.39 4.65 12.47
C TYR A 91 -10.26 4.06 13.58
N ILE A 92 -9.81 4.15 14.84
CA ILE A 92 -10.54 3.63 16.01
C ILE A 92 -11.84 4.40 16.20
N ALA A 93 -11.86 5.72 16.04
CA ALA A 93 -13.09 6.51 16.11
C ALA A 93 -14.10 6.09 15.04
N LYS A 94 -13.64 5.69 13.86
CA LYS A 94 -14.48 5.28 12.73
C LYS A 94 -14.94 3.82 12.80
N ARG A 95 -14.07 2.91 13.22
CA ARG A 95 -14.24 1.44 13.14
C ARG A 95 -14.48 0.76 14.49
N GLY A 96 -14.18 1.46 15.58
CA GLY A 96 -14.29 0.98 16.96
C GLY A 96 -13.03 0.25 17.45
N GLN A 97 -12.82 0.31 18.77
CA GLN A 97 -11.70 -0.35 19.45
C GLN A 97 -11.72 -1.86 19.23
N ASP A 98 -12.90 -2.50 19.27
CA ASP A 98 -13.03 -3.95 19.08
C ASP A 98 -12.50 -4.40 17.70
N THR A 99 -12.76 -3.62 16.65
CA THR A 99 -12.25 -3.90 15.30
C THR A 99 -10.72 -3.82 15.27
N PHE A 100 -10.15 -2.77 15.88
CA PHE A 100 -8.70 -2.63 16.00
C PHE A 100 -8.07 -3.80 16.77
N ASP A 101 -8.69 -4.18 17.90
CA ASP A 101 -8.18 -5.24 18.76
C ASP A 101 -8.19 -6.60 18.04
N ILE A 102 -9.27 -6.92 17.33
CA ILE A 102 -9.41 -8.17 16.57
C ILE A 102 -8.45 -8.20 15.37
N LYS A 103 -8.33 -7.11 14.62
CA LYS A 103 -7.58 -7.09 13.36
C LYS A 103 -6.09 -6.85 13.53
N TYR A 104 -5.66 -6.14 14.57
CA TYR A 104 -4.28 -5.71 14.72
C TYR A 104 -3.68 -6.16 16.04
N LYS A 105 -4.32 -5.85 17.18
CA LYS A 105 -3.78 -6.18 18.51
C LYS A 105 -3.65 -7.69 18.73
N ALA A 106 -4.55 -8.48 18.18
CA ALA A 106 -4.49 -9.94 18.19
C ALA A 106 -3.20 -10.51 17.53
N TYR A 107 -2.55 -9.73 16.66
CA TYR A 107 -1.27 -10.06 16.03
C TYR A 107 -0.06 -9.36 16.67
N GLY A 108 -0.25 -8.72 17.83
CA GLY A 108 0.82 -8.00 18.54
C GLY A 108 1.14 -6.63 17.93
N LEU A 109 0.20 -6.03 17.19
CA LEU A 109 0.36 -4.68 16.66
C LEU A 109 -0.38 -3.68 17.56
N ASP A 110 0.38 -2.71 18.09
CA ASP A 110 -0.19 -1.60 18.87
C ASP A 110 -0.52 -0.37 18.01
N THR A 111 -0.21 -0.42 16.71
CA THR A 111 -0.42 0.69 15.77
C THR A 111 -0.56 0.23 14.32
N ILE A 112 -1.41 0.92 13.55
CA ILE A 112 -1.52 0.78 12.09
C ILE A 112 -0.72 1.90 11.41
N TRP A 113 -0.91 3.14 11.85
CA TRP A 113 -0.42 4.34 11.15
C TRP A 113 0.72 5.09 11.87
N GLY A 114 1.14 4.61 13.04
CA GLY A 114 2.24 5.14 13.86
C GLY A 114 3.64 4.69 13.43
N TRP A 115 3.78 3.99 12.30
CA TRP A 115 5.06 3.57 11.76
C TRP A 115 5.76 4.73 11.03
N ASP A 116 6.56 5.48 11.78
CA ASP A 116 7.35 6.61 11.29
C ASP A 116 8.64 6.19 10.57
N ALA A 117 9.48 7.17 10.22
CA ALA A 117 10.72 6.95 9.48
C ALA A 117 11.79 6.17 10.26
N GLN A 118 11.68 6.06 11.59
CA GLN A 118 12.62 5.32 12.45
C GLN A 118 12.10 3.93 12.82
N SER A 119 10.85 3.64 12.51
CA SER A 119 10.17 2.40 12.88
C SER A 119 10.80 1.14 12.29
N GLY A 120 11.52 1.27 11.16
CA GLY A 120 12.16 0.16 10.46
C GLY A 120 11.19 -0.84 9.85
N ILE A 121 9.93 -0.44 9.60
CA ILE A 121 8.97 -1.28 8.87
C ILE A 121 9.43 -1.46 7.43
N LEU A 122 9.31 -2.69 6.94
CA LEU A 122 9.69 -3.07 5.58
C LEU A 122 8.47 -3.62 4.83
N PRO A 123 8.46 -3.51 3.49
CA PRO A 123 7.42 -4.11 2.66
C PRO A 123 7.22 -5.59 2.98
N CYS A 124 5.97 -6.05 3.04
CA CYS A 124 5.70 -7.49 2.99
C CYS A 124 6.26 -8.04 1.66
N ARG A 125 7.18 -9.01 1.74
CA ARG A 125 7.93 -9.50 0.59
C ARG A 125 7.03 -10.04 -0.53
N VAL A 126 6.06 -10.88 -0.15
CA VAL A 126 5.09 -11.48 -1.09
C VAL A 126 4.28 -10.39 -1.78
N TYR A 127 3.83 -9.39 -1.02
CA TYR A 127 3.03 -8.29 -1.55
C TYR A 127 3.83 -7.36 -2.45
N LEU A 128 5.05 -6.97 -2.04
CA LEU A 128 5.94 -6.16 -2.87
C LEU A 128 6.25 -6.85 -4.20
N ARG A 129 6.57 -8.14 -4.18
CA ARG A 129 6.78 -8.91 -5.41
C ARG A 129 5.53 -8.91 -6.30
N HIS A 130 4.35 -9.09 -5.73
CA HIS A 130 3.09 -9.02 -6.48
C HIS A 130 2.93 -7.64 -7.15
N CYS A 131 3.15 -6.54 -6.42
CA CYS A 131 3.10 -5.19 -6.99
C CYS A 131 4.09 -5.03 -8.15
N LEU A 132 5.35 -5.45 -7.97
CA LEU A 132 6.39 -5.37 -9.00
C LEU A 132 6.03 -6.15 -10.26
N LEU A 133 5.47 -7.35 -10.12
CA LEU A 133 5.00 -8.13 -11.26
C LEU A 133 3.80 -7.48 -11.96
N ALA A 134 2.87 -6.91 -11.20
CA ALA A 134 1.70 -6.23 -11.75
C ALA A 134 2.11 -5.00 -12.57
N VAL A 135 2.94 -4.10 -12.02
CA VAL A 135 3.39 -2.92 -12.76
C VAL A 135 4.28 -3.27 -13.95
N LYS A 136 5.11 -4.34 -13.84
CA LYS A 136 5.91 -4.83 -14.97
C LYS A 136 5.06 -5.32 -16.15
N LYS A 137 3.88 -5.90 -15.88
CA LYS A 137 2.94 -6.32 -16.94
C LYS A 137 2.30 -5.14 -17.67
N LEU A 138 2.23 -3.97 -17.04
CA LEU A 138 1.65 -2.75 -17.63
C LEU A 138 2.63 -2.01 -18.53
N GLY A 139 3.94 -2.22 -18.36
CA GLY A 139 4.98 -1.65 -19.22
C GLY A 139 6.21 -1.19 -18.44
N GLU A 140 7.31 -0.99 -19.15
CA GLU A 140 8.59 -0.55 -18.57
C GLU A 140 8.47 0.84 -17.92
N GLU A 141 7.82 1.79 -18.59
CA GLU A 141 7.60 3.15 -18.04
C GLU A 141 6.82 3.13 -16.73
N VAL A 142 5.80 2.26 -16.61
CA VAL A 142 4.98 2.12 -15.40
C VAL A 142 5.79 1.46 -14.28
N TYR A 143 6.61 0.47 -14.62
CA TYR A 143 7.52 -0.17 -13.67
C TYR A 143 8.55 0.83 -13.13
N ASP A 144 9.18 1.60 -14.02
CA ASP A 144 10.22 2.57 -13.69
C ASP A 144 9.67 3.69 -12.80
N ASP A 145 8.49 4.23 -13.12
CA ASP A 145 7.79 5.18 -12.24
C ASP A 145 7.51 4.55 -10.88
N PHE A 146 6.96 3.33 -10.83
CA PHE A 146 6.62 2.67 -9.58
C PHE A 146 7.82 2.53 -8.65
N VAL A 147 8.94 2.01 -9.16
CA VAL A 147 10.12 1.76 -8.32
C VAL A 147 10.84 3.05 -7.92
N ALA A 148 10.76 4.12 -8.72
CA ALA A 148 11.41 5.39 -8.46
C ALA A 148 10.61 6.32 -7.54
N THR A 149 9.27 6.25 -7.57
CA THR A 149 8.37 7.17 -6.84
C THR A 149 7.64 6.51 -5.66
N THR A 150 7.97 5.26 -5.36
CA THR A 150 7.48 4.55 -4.17
C THR A 150 8.62 4.38 -3.17
N TYR A 151 8.32 4.61 -1.90
CA TYR A 151 9.31 4.65 -0.82
C TYR A 151 9.05 3.61 0.27
N LEU A 152 10.11 3.28 1.01
CA LEU A 152 10.00 2.52 2.26
C LEU A 152 9.37 3.37 3.37
N GLY A 153 9.18 2.77 4.55
CA GLY A 153 8.70 3.45 5.75
C GLY A 153 9.59 4.62 6.18
N ASP A 154 10.88 4.62 5.83
CA ASP A 154 11.80 5.73 6.07
C ASP A 154 11.55 6.96 5.18
N ARG A 155 10.67 6.81 4.18
CA ARG A 155 10.24 7.86 3.25
C ARG A 155 11.37 8.50 2.46
N THR A 156 12.51 7.81 2.39
CA THR A 156 13.74 8.28 1.75
C THR A 156 14.23 7.24 0.75
N THR A 157 14.33 5.98 1.16
CA THR A 157 14.77 4.89 0.29
C THR A 157 13.65 4.52 -0.67
N THR A 158 13.96 4.57 -1.96
CA THR A 158 13.07 4.17 -3.03
C THR A 158 12.96 2.64 -3.11
N ILE A 159 11.87 2.15 -3.69
CA ILE A 159 11.74 0.71 -3.97
C ILE A 159 12.83 0.23 -4.93
N LYS A 160 13.29 1.08 -5.85
CA LYS A 160 14.42 0.77 -6.73
C LYS A 160 15.68 0.42 -5.94
N GLU A 161 16.11 1.30 -5.05
CA GLU A 161 17.30 1.07 -4.20
C GLU A 161 17.11 -0.18 -3.32
N TYR A 162 15.91 -0.35 -2.76
CA TYR A 162 15.60 -1.48 -1.90
C TYR A 162 15.70 -2.83 -2.61
N ILE A 163 15.14 -2.98 -3.81
CA ILE A 163 15.16 -4.24 -4.56
C ILE A 163 16.53 -4.54 -5.18
N GLU A 164 17.32 -3.50 -5.51
CA GLU A 164 18.72 -3.66 -5.93
C GLU A 164 19.57 -4.22 -4.79
N ALA A 165 19.37 -3.73 -3.56
CA ALA A 165 20.03 -4.27 -2.37
C ALA A 165 19.47 -5.63 -1.92
N ASN A 166 18.22 -5.96 -2.29
CA ASN A 166 17.50 -7.16 -1.84
C ASN A 166 16.90 -7.95 -3.02
N PRO A 167 17.70 -8.45 -3.97
CA PRO A 167 17.20 -9.10 -5.19
C PRO A 167 16.38 -10.37 -4.91
N SER A 168 16.53 -10.96 -3.72
CA SER A 168 15.75 -12.11 -3.26
C SER A 168 14.25 -11.85 -3.18
N ILE A 169 13.79 -10.59 -3.15
CA ILE A 169 12.36 -10.24 -3.17
C ILE A 169 11.67 -10.84 -4.41
N MET A 170 12.35 -10.86 -5.56
CA MET A 170 11.78 -11.41 -6.79
C MET A 170 11.67 -12.95 -6.79
N LEU A 171 12.35 -13.62 -5.87
CA LEU A 171 12.29 -15.07 -5.68
C LEU A 171 11.17 -15.51 -4.73
N GLU A 172 10.56 -14.55 -4.01
CA GLU A 172 9.50 -14.82 -3.04
C GLU A 172 8.32 -15.54 -3.70
N ARG A 173 7.69 -16.47 -2.98
CA ARG A 173 6.52 -17.19 -3.48
C ARG A 173 5.38 -17.03 -2.49
N PRO A 174 4.16 -16.72 -2.95
CA PRO A 174 3.02 -16.78 -2.06
C PRO A 174 2.81 -18.22 -1.57
N PRO A 175 2.20 -18.38 -0.38
CA PRO A 175 1.69 -19.67 0.05
C PRO A 175 0.80 -20.31 -1.04
N PRO A 176 0.77 -21.67 -1.16
CA PRO A 176 0.06 -22.33 -2.25
C PRO A 176 -1.41 -21.90 -2.43
N HIS A 177 -2.12 -21.62 -1.34
CA HIS A 177 -3.52 -21.19 -1.36
C HIS A 177 -3.73 -19.72 -1.78
N LEU A 178 -2.65 -18.97 -2.04
CA LEU A 178 -2.67 -17.56 -2.41
C LEU A 178 -1.96 -17.27 -3.74
N VAL A 179 -1.56 -18.32 -4.48
CA VAL A 179 -0.86 -18.17 -5.77
C VAL A 179 -1.67 -17.32 -6.73
N ASP A 180 -2.96 -17.59 -6.87
CA ASP A 180 -3.83 -16.83 -7.79
C ASP A 180 -4.01 -15.36 -7.37
N ARG A 181 -3.76 -15.05 -6.08
CA ARG A 181 -3.89 -13.69 -5.55
C ARG A 181 -2.62 -12.86 -5.67
N TYR A 182 -1.44 -13.48 -5.56
CA TYR A 182 -0.14 -12.78 -5.45
C TYR A 182 0.87 -13.20 -6.54
N SER A 183 0.41 -13.38 -7.78
CA SER A 183 1.25 -13.74 -8.94
C SER A 183 1.41 -12.63 -9.99
N GLY A 184 1.17 -11.39 -9.58
CA GLY A 184 1.18 -10.20 -10.45
C GLY A 184 -0.18 -9.97 -11.05
#